data_AF-A0A0G3V1Q3-F1
#
_entry.id   AF-A0A0G3V1Q3-F1
#
_cell.length_a   1.000
_cell.length_b   1.000
_cell.length_c   1.000
_cell.angle_alpha   90.00
_cell.angle_beta   90.00
_cell.angle_gamma   90.00
#
_symmetry.space_group_name_H-M   'P 1'
#
loop_
_entity.id
_entity.type
_entity.pdbx_description
1 polymer ?
#
loop_
_entity_poly.entity_id
_entity_poly.type
_entity_poly.pdbx_seq_one_letter_code
_entity_poly.pdbx_strand_id
1 'polypeptide(L)'
;MSIDSATAALYAQALQSAAADPSRCTVPWGVCPEHGATLKARARATADGFDSWCTDPVCFNVWPYDRLDTACTGPATHTVQADSGDRYVVCDGHALTARTQITDGQVLPGLPA
;
A
#
# COMPACT_ATOMS: atom_id res chain seq x y z
N MET A 1 -16.25 15.40 -3.34
CA MET A 1 -15.03 15.63 -2.53
C MET A 1 -13.98 16.22 -3.45
N SER A 2 -13.64 17.50 -3.29
CA SER A 2 -12.50 18.08 -4.00
C SER A 2 -11.26 17.70 -3.21
N ILE A 3 -10.39 16.89 -3.79
CA ILE A 3 -9.07 16.65 -3.22
C ILE A 3 -8.31 17.98 -3.34
N ASP A 4 -7.81 18.51 -2.23
CA ASP A 4 -7.00 19.73 -2.27
C ASP A 4 -5.79 19.50 -3.19
N SER A 5 -5.40 20.51 -3.97
CA SER A 5 -4.37 20.44 -5.01
C SER A 5 -3.05 19.89 -4.46
N ALA A 6 -2.75 20.13 -3.19
CA ALA A 6 -1.59 19.55 -2.50
C ALA A 6 -1.69 18.03 -2.32
N THR A 7 -2.86 17.51 -1.96
CA THR A 7 -3.09 16.06 -1.82
C THR A 7 -3.05 15.38 -3.19
N ALA A 8 -3.58 16.02 -4.23
CA ALA A 8 -3.50 15.50 -5.59
C ALA A 8 -2.04 15.44 -6.11
N ALA A 9 -1.23 16.45 -5.80
CA ALA A 9 0.19 16.48 -6.17
C ALA A 9 1.00 15.40 -5.42
N LEU A 10 0.76 15.21 -4.12
CA LEU A 10 1.39 14.13 -3.34
C LEU A 10 1.02 12.75 -3.88
N TYR A 11 -0.26 12.56 -4.25
CA TYR A 11 -0.73 11.33 -4.86
C TYR A 11 -0.06 11.09 -6.23
N ALA A 12 0.02 12.11 -7.08
CA ALA A 12 0.70 12.02 -8.38
C ALA A 12 2.19 11.71 -8.23
N GLN A 13 2.87 12.34 -7.27
CA GLN A 13 4.28 12.10 -6.98
C GLN A 13 4.52 10.66 -6.50
N ALA A 14 3.65 10.14 -5.63
CA ALA A 14 3.73 8.77 -5.16
C ALA A 14 3.52 7.76 -6.31
N LEU A 15 2.57 8.03 -7.21
CA LEU A 15 2.37 7.22 -8.43
C LEU A 15 3.58 7.27 -9.38
N GLN A 16 4.23 8.42 -9.52
CA GLN A 16 5.43 8.56 -10.37
C GLN A 16 6.64 7.83 -9.77
N SER A 17 6.84 7.93 -8.46
CA SER A 17 7.90 7.19 -7.76
C SER A 17 7.69 5.68 -7.81
N ALA A 18 6.44 5.25 -7.71
CA ALA A 18 6.02 3.87 -7.92
C ALA A 18 6.31 3.37 -9.35
N ALA A 19 6.03 4.19 -10.36
CA ALA A 19 6.30 3.86 -11.76
C ALA A 19 7.80 3.81 -12.11
N ALA A 20 8.64 4.52 -11.35
CA ALA A 20 10.09 4.59 -11.59
C ALA A 20 10.85 3.31 -11.20
N ASP A 21 10.28 2.48 -10.33
CA ASP A 21 10.86 1.19 -9.94
C ASP A 21 9.78 0.10 -9.95
N PRO A 22 9.60 -0.62 -11.08
CA PRO A 22 8.58 -1.66 -11.19
C PRO A 22 8.83 -2.87 -10.29
N SER A 23 9.98 -2.93 -9.59
CA SER A 23 10.23 -3.93 -8.56
C SER A 23 9.62 -3.57 -7.20
N ARG A 24 9.01 -2.38 -7.06
CA ARG A 24 8.35 -1.91 -5.84
C ARG A 24 6.85 -1.82 -6.00
N CYS A 25 6.15 -2.02 -4.88
CA CYS A 25 4.71 -1.83 -4.81
C CYS A 25 4.32 -0.40 -5.18
N THR A 26 3.32 -0.25 -6.06
CA THR A 26 2.93 1.07 -6.57
C THR A 26 1.94 1.82 -5.69
N VAL A 27 1.49 1.21 -4.59
CA VAL A 27 0.42 1.74 -3.76
C VAL A 27 0.96 2.86 -2.86
N PRO A 28 0.33 4.05 -2.83
CA PRO A 28 0.87 5.24 -2.17
C PRO A 28 0.68 5.26 -0.65
N TRP A 29 0.25 4.15 -0.07
CA TRP A 29 0.06 3.94 1.36
C TRP A 29 0.57 2.54 1.74
N GLY A 30 0.89 2.31 3.01
CA GLY A 30 1.44 1.05 3.49
C GLY A 30 0.42 0.11 4.13
N VAL A 31 0.76 -1.18 4.13
CA VAL A 31 -0.01 -2.29 4.73
C VAL A 31 0.87 -3.12 5.64
N CYS A 32 0.24 -3.98 6.46
CA CYS A 32 0.93 -5.12 7.05
C CYS A 32 1.32 -6.08 5.91
N PRO A 33 2.61 -6.46 5.77
CA PRO A 33 3.03 -7.40 4.74
C PRO A 33 2.32 -8.77 4.81
N GLU A 34 1.94 -9.18 6.02
CA GLU A 34 1.35 -10.50 6.29
C GLU A 34 -0.18 -10.48 6.37
N HIS A 35 -0.78 -9.35 6.74
CA HIS A 35 -2.21 -9.26 7.08
C HIS A 35 -2.97 -8.20 6.25
N GLY A 36 -2.30 -7.52 5.32
CA GLY A 36 -2.90 -6.52 4.44
C GLY A 36 -3.33 -5.24 5.17
N ALA A 37 -4.53 -4.74 4.86
CA ALA A 37 -5.09 -3.47 5.34
C ALA A 37 -5.60 -3.55 6.79
N THR A 38 -4.73 -3.95 7.70
CA THR A 38 -4.99 -4.11 9.14
C THR A 38 -4.17 -3.13 9.98
N LEU A 39 -3.54 -2.13 9.37
CA LEU A 39 -2.78 -1.14 10.12
C LEU A 39 -3.71 -0.16 10.84
N LYS A 40 -3.25 0.30 12.00
CA LYS A 40 -3.69 1.56 12.62
C LYS A 40 -2.48 2.47 12.77
N ALA A 41 -2.75 3.78 12.72
CA ALA A 41 -1.79 4.82 13.02
C ALA A 41 -2.24 5.64 14.24
N ARG A 42 -1.28 6.22 14.95
CA ARG A 42 -1.53 7.22 15.98
C ARG A 42 -1.87 8.54 15.32
N ALA A 43 -2.72 9.34 15.96
CA ALA A 43 -3.07 10.67 15.47
C ALA A 43 -1.89 11.68 15.53
N ARG A 44 -0.87 11.41 16.35
CA ARG A 44 0.34 12.25 16.46
C ARG A 44 1.57 11.38 16.72
N ALA A 45 2.63 11.63 15.98
CA ALA A 45 3.91 10.98 16.17
C ALA A 45 4.49 11.28 17.56
N THR A 46 5.06 10.26 18.20
CA THR A 46 5.75 10.40 19.49
C THR A 46 7.24 10.24 19.31
N ALA A 47 8.05 11.01 20.04
CA ALA A 47 9.51 10.89 19.98
C ALA A 47 9.99 9.49 20.38
N ASP A 48 9.25 8.81 21.27
CA ASP A 48 9.51 7.45 21.71
C ASP A 48 8.29 6.56 21.39
N GLY A 49 8.45 5.54 20.54
CA GLY A 49 7.40 4.56 20.26
C GLY A 49 7.23 4.19 18.79
N PHE A 50 6.07 3.64 18.47
CA PHE A 50 5.63 3.34 17.11
C PHE A 50 4.45 4.22 16.74
N ASP A 51 4.46 4.73 15.52
CA ASP A 51 3.42 5.58 14.96
C ASP A 51 2.34 4.76 14.26
N SER A 52 2.67 3.55 13.79
CA SER A 52 1.69 2.62 13.22
C SER A 52 1.97 1.17 13.60
N TRP A 53 0.92 0.34 13.63
CA TRP A 53 0.97 -1.07 14.03
C TRP A 53 -0.09 -1.90 13.33
N CYS A 54 0.16 -3.20 13.18
CA CYS A 54 -0.85 -4.16 12.74
C CYS A 54 -1.84 -4.46 13.87
N THR A 55 -3.14 -4.48 13.58
CA THR A 55 -4.17 -4.81 14.57
C THR A 55 -4.52 -6.29 14.65
N ASP A 56 -3.89 -7.14 13.85
CA ASP A 56 -4.05 -8.58 13.99
C ASP A 56 -3.47 -9.03 15.36
N PRO A 57 -4.22 -9.76 16.20
CA PRO A 57 -3.81 -10.07 17.58
C PRO A 57 -2.52 -10.88 17.70
N VAL A 58 -2.11 -11.60 16.65
CA VAL A 58 -0.88 -12.41 16.65
C VAL A 58 0.26 -11.77 15.85
N CYS A 59 0.05 -10.58 15.29
CA CYS A 59 1.04 -9.84 14.54
C CYS A 59 1.65 -8.71 15.37
N PHE A 60 2.97 -8.77 15.59
CA PHE A 60 3.69 -7.77 16.38
C PHE A 60 4.42 -6.74 15.52
N ASN A 61 4.09 -6.67 14.23
CA ASN A 61 4.69 -5.70 13.33
C ASN A 61 4.27 -4.26 13.71
N VAL A 62 5.28 -3.44 13.98
CA VAL A 62 5.15 -2.02 14.37
C VAL A 62 6.14 -1.18 13.56
N TRP A 63 5.82 0.08 13.33
CA TRP A 63 6.66 1.01 12.57
C TRP A 63 6.83 2.34 13.32
N PRO A 64 8.04 2.92 13.35
CA PRO A 64 8.33 4.20 14.00
C PRO A 64 7.89 5.42 13.16
N TYR A 65 7.08 5.21 12.13
CA TYR A 65 6.53 6.23 11.25
C TYR A 65 5.09 5.86 10.89
N ASP A 66 4.30 6.83 10.43
CA ASP A 66 2.97 6.56 9.89
C ASP A 66 3.09 5.85 8.54
N ARG A 67 3.02 4.51 8.60
CA ARG A 67 3.06 3.66 7.42
C ARG A 67 1.80 3.78 6.58
N LEU A 68 0.66 4.18 7.14
CA LEU A 68 -0.57 4.38 6.38
C LEU A 68 -0.48 5.62 5.48
N ASP A 69 0.29 6.63 5.88
CA ASP A 69 0.50 7.87 5.09
C ASP A 69 1.84 7.89 4.32
N THR A 70 2.47 6.73 4.14
CA THR A 70 3.74 6.60 3.41
C THR A 70 3.62 5.61 2.26
N ALA A 71 4.15 5.97 1.10
CA ALA A 71 4.21 5.10 -0.07
C ALA A 71 4.81 3.73 0.27
N CYS A 72 4.20 2.66 -0.24
CA CYS A 72 4.62 1.31 0.08
C CYS A 72 6.02 1.02 -0.46
N THR A 73 6.93 0.65 0.42
CA THR A 73 8.29 0.25 0.05
C THR A 73 8.46 -1.26 -0.13
N GLY A 74 7.36 -2.03 -0.05
CA GLY A 74 7.40 -3.48 -0.20
C GLY A 74 7.77 -3.90 -1.63
N PRO A 75 8.47 -5.04 -1.80
CA PRO A 75 8.76 -5.57 -3.13
C PRO A 75 7.47 -5.92 -3.86
N ALA A 76 7.39 -5.59 -5.14
CA ALA A 76 6.31 -6.02 -5.99
C ALA A 76 6.44 -7.51 -6.28
N THR A 77 5.37 -8.25 -6.06
CA THR A 77 5.29 -9.71 -6.21
C THR A 77 4.04 -10.15 -6.96
N HIS A 78 3.08 -9.25 -7.14
CA HIS A 78 1.79 -9.50 -7.76
C HIS A 78 1.43 -8.39 -8.74
N THR A 79 0.56 -8.71 -9.69
CA THR A 79 -0.08 -7.75 -10.58
C THR A 79 -1.57 -7.74 -10.29
N VAL A 80 -2.14 -6.55 -10.06
CA VAL A 80 -3.58 -6.37 -10.13
C VAL A 80 -3.94 -5.97 -11.56
N GLN A 81 -4.89 -6.70 -12.14
CA GLN A 81 -5.45 -6.42 -13.46
C GLN A 81 -6.91 -6.05 -13.29
N ALA A 82 -7.27 -4.81 -13.60
CA ALA A 82 -8.65 -4.36 -13.65
C ALA A 82 -9.34 -4.87 -14.92
N ASP A 83 -10.66 -5.03 -14.88
CA ASP A 83 -11.46 -5.44 -16.05
C ASP A 83 -11.43 -4.39 -17.18
N SER A 84 -11.11 -3.12 -16.85
CA SER A 84 -10.82 -2.05 -17.83
C SER A 84 -9.56 -2.32 -18.66
N GLY A 85 -8.71 -3.26 -18.24
CA GLY A 85 -7.41 -3.55 -18.83
C GLY A 85 -6.23 -2.88 -18.12
N ASP A 86 -6.48 -1.99 -17.15
CA ASP A 86 -5.41 -1.35 -16.37
C ASP A 86 -4.65 -2.37 -15.52
N ARG A 87 -3.32 -2.20 -15.43
CA ARG A 87 -2.43 -3.09 -14.67
C ARG A 87 -1.51 -2.30 -13.76
N TYR A 88 -1.36 -2.75 -12.52
CA TYR A 88 -0.41 -2.18 -11.56
C TYR A 88 0.17 -3.27 -10.66
N VAL A 89 1.36 -3.03 -10.11
CA VAL A 89 2.11 -4.04 -9.35
C VAL A 89 2.07 -3.77 -7.86
N VAL A 90 1.90 -4.82 -7.08
CA VAL A 90 1.67 -4.74 -5.64
C VAL A 90 2.50 -5.75 -4.88
N CYS A 91 2.80 -5.46 -3.62
CA CYS A 91 3.43 -6.41 -2.69
C CYS A 91 2.40 -7.41 -2.14
N ASP A 92 2.89 -8.44 -1.44
CA ASP A 92 2.04 -9.47 -0.83
C ASP A 92 0.92 -8.90 0.05
N GLY A 93 1.24 -7.93 0.92
CA GLY A 93 0.23 -7.30 1.78
C GLY A 93 -0.86 -6.59 0.98
N HIS A 94 -0.51 -5.91 -0.10
CA HIS A 94 -1.50 -5.25 -0.96
C HIS A 94 -2.25 -6.24 -1.84
N ALA A 95 -1.65 -7.35 -2.23
CA ALA A 95 -2.34 -8.45 -2.88
C ALA A 95 -3.41 -9.07 -1.97
N LEU A 96 -3.12 -9.26 -0.68
CA LEU A 96 -4.09 -9.72 0.32
C LEU A 96 -5.26 -8.75 0.43
N THR A 97 -4.98 -7.45 0.59
CA THR A 97 -6.04 -6.42 0.62
C THR A 97 -6.87 -6.44 -0.66
N ALA A 98 -6.22 -6.41 -1.82
CA ALA A 98 -6.88 -6.36 -3.11
C ALA A 98 -7.84 -7.54 -3.29
N ARG A 99 -7.41 -8.77 -3.00
CA ARG A 99 -8.26 -9.98 -3.07
C ARG A 99 -9.55 -9.88 -2.26
N THR A 100 -9.58 -9.07 -1.20
CA THR A 100 -10.77 -8.88 -0.35
C THR A 100 -11.63 -7.69 -0.75
N GLN A 101 -11.12 -6.76 -1.56
CA GLN A 101 -11.76 -5.46 -1.80
C GLN A 101 -12.03 -5.14 -3.27
N ILE A 102 -11.31 -5.75 -4.23
CA ILE A 102 -11.59 -5.54 -5.65
C ILE A 102 -12.75 -6.43 -6.08
N THR A 103 -13.72 -5.86 -6.78
CA THR A 103 -14.82 -6.60 -7.42
C THR A 103 -14.63 -6.71 -8.93
N ASP A 104 -13.93 -5.75 -9.55
CA ASP A 104 -13.86 -5.57 -10.99
C ASP A 104 -12.42 -5.78 -11.50
N GLY A 105 -11.85 -6.93 -11.15
CA GLY A 105 -10.49 -7.30 -11.54
C GLY A 105 -9.97 -8.54 -10.82
N GLN A 106 -8.71 -8.85 -11.08
CA GLN A 106 -8.04 -10.03 -10.56
C GLN A 106 -6.64 -9.72 -10.03
N VAL A 107 -6.22 -10.48 -9.02
CA VAL A 107 -4.85 -10.42 -8.46
C VAL A 107 -4.08 -11.63 -8.96
N LEU A 108 -3.11 -11.39 -9.83
CA LEU A 108 -2.26 -12.41 -10.44
C LEU A 108 -0.90 -12.45 -9.73
N PRO A 109 -0.30 -13.65 -9.54
CA PRO A 109 1.08 -13.74 -9.07
C PRO A 109 2.07 -13.25 -10.14
N GLY A 110 3.19 -12.68 -9.70
CA GLY A 110 4.26 -12.21 -10.57
C GLY A 110 4.09 -10.78 -11.07
N LEU A 111 5.15 -10.28 -11.71
CA LEU A 111 5.17 -8.98 -12.37
C LEU A 111 4.60 -9.11 -13.80
N PRO A 112 4.12 -8.02 -14.42
CA PRO A 112 3.69 -8.02 -15.80
C PRO A 112 4.84 -8.48 -16.70
N ALA A 113 4.52 -9.33 -17.69
CA ALA A 113 5.46 -9.77 -18.72
C ALA A 113 5.78 -8.64 -19.71
#